data_AF-A0A7S0A3C2-F1
#
_entry.id   AF-A0A7S0A3C2-F1
#
_cell.length_a   1.000
_cell.length_b   1.000
_cell.length_c   1.000
_cell.angle_alpha   90.00
_cell.angle_beta   90.00
_cell.angle_gamma   90.00
#
_symmetry.space_group_name_H-M   'P 1'
#
loop_
_entity.id
_entity.type
_entity.pdbx_description
1 polymer ?
#
loop_
_entity_poly.entity_id
_entity_poly.type
_entity_poly.pdbx_seq_one_letter_code
_entity_poly.pdbx_strand_id
1 'polypeptide(L)'
;QPQQEQCQQRPECRLRTVHLGPVRPSLLRPSATNEGRSEAAVTVGVAPREAVTKGNKDLWHWYREVLAPADDDGRVTVALPGDGPLLAESDGVLKVRVRRPRGASSVIPGLPGKRSVGQPAPLEMSTWWSRAFLRPQREGSRSNLVLDLPKAYIDGLQLDMEHHILAPPNFRLCVTLEELWHPR
;
A
#
# COMPACT_ATOMS: atom_id res chain seq x y z
N GLN A 1 17.15 -44.35 5.81
CA GLN A 1 17.13 -43.29 6.84
C GLN A 1 16.15 -42.22 6.36
N PRO A 2 15.02 -41.98 7.05
CA PRO A 2 14.13 -40.88 6.67
C PRO A 2 14.86 -39.56 6.99
N GLN A 3 15.06 -38.73 5.97
CA GLN A 3 15.53 -37.36 6.15
C GLN A 3 14.46 -36.63 6.96
N GLN A 4 14.75 -36.33 8.23
CA GLN A 4 13.97 -35.37 8.98
C GLN A 4 14.17 -34.03 8.29
N GLU A 5 13.21 -33.64 7.45
CA GLU A 5 13.05 -32.27 7.01
C GLU A 5 12.90 -31.43 8.29
N GLN A 6 14.01 -30.84 8.74
CA GLN A 6 13.96 -29.77 9.72
C GLN A 6 13.11 -28.69 9.07
N CYS A 7 11.85 -28.63 9.50
CA CYS A 7 10.91 -27.59 9.14
C CYS A 7 11.50 -26.29 9.70
N GLN A 8 12.36 -25.65 8.92
CA GLN A 8 12.94 -24.37 9.27
C GLN A 8 11.77 -23.41 9.38
N GLN A 9 11.40 -23.08 10.62
CA GLN A 9 10.39 -22.07 10.88
C GLN A 9 10.76 -20.82 10.11
N ARG A 10 9.92 -20.46 9.14
CA ARG A 10 10.15 -19.29 8.31
C ARG A 10 9.90 -18.05 9.16
N PRO A 11 10.80 -17.06 9.14
CA PRO A 11 10.58 -15.82 9.86
C PRO A 11 9.28 -15.15 9.40
N GLU A 12 8.45 -14.73 10.35
CA GLU A 12 7.20 -14.02 10.06
C GLU A 12 7.50 -12.56 9.72
N CYS A 13 6.59 -11.90 9.01
CA CYS A 13 6.71 -10.48 8.70
C CYS A 13 5.49 -9.70 9.16
N ARG A 14 5.66 -8.43 9.51
CA ARG A 14 4.55 -7.51 9.79
C ARG A 14 4.71 -6.25 8.95
N LEU A 15 3.63 -5.81 8.32
CA LEU A 15 3.65 -4.55 7.58
C LEU A 15 3.79 -3.35 8.53
N ARG A 16 4.75 -2.46 8.29
CA ARG A 16 5.04 -1.31 9.17
C ARG A 16 4.75 0.04 8.54
N THR A 17 5.23 0.25 7.32
CA THR A 17 5.05 1.54 6.65
C THR A 17 4.71 1.34 5.19
N VAL A 18 3.90 2.26 4.67
CA VAL A 18 3.61 2.40 3.25
C VAL A 18 3.90 3.83 2.86
N HIS A 19 4.81 4.01 1.91
CA HIS A 19 5.13 5.28 1.28
C HIS A 19 4.57 5.26 -0.13
N LEU A 20 3.81 6.28 -0.51
CA LEU A 20 3.31 6.42 -1.87
C LEU A 20 3.49 7.86 -2.36
N GLY A 21 3.80 8.01 -3.64
CA GLY A 21 3.80 9.33 -4.28
C GLY A 21 4.89 9.51 -5.32
N PRO A 22 4.97 10.70 -5.94
CA PRO A 22 4.16 11.89 -5.62
C PRO A 22 2.66 11.72 -5.87
N VAL A 23 1.81 12.20 -4.96
CA VAL A 23 0.35 12.11 -5.03
C VAL A 23 -0.22 13.35 -5.74
N ARG A 24 -1.25 13.18 -6.57
CA ARG A 24 -1.90 14.32 -7.25
C ARG A 24 -2.61 15.22 -6.22
N PRO A 25 -2.57 16.56 -6.37
CA PRO A 25 -3.28 17.47 -5.48
C PRO A 25 -4.79 17.20 -5.36
N SER A 26 -5.42 16.64 -6.39
CA SER A 26 -6.84 16.24 -6.37
C SER A 26 -7.17 15.11 -5.38
N LEU A 27 -6.16 14.41 -4.86
CA LEU A 27 -6.28 13.39 -3.82
C LEU A 27 -5.93 13.92 -2.43
N LEU A 28 -5.46 15.18 -2.35
CA LEU A 28 -5.06 15.82 -1.11
C LEU A 28 -6.14 16.79 -0.64
N ARG A 29 -6.25 16.94 0.67
CA ARG A 29 -7.09 17.95 1.32
C ARG A 29 -6.26 18.84 2.23
N PRO A 30 -6.73 20.05 2.56
CA PRO A 30 -6.11 20.84 3.61
C PRO A 30 -6.04 20.04 4.92
N SER A 31 -4.90 20.08 5.60
CA SER A 31 -4.76 19.52 6.95
C SER A 31 -5.56 20.36 7.94
N ALA A 32 -6.22 19.69 8.89
CA ALA A 32 -6.93 20.36 9.98
C ALA A 32 -5.99 20.74 11.14
N THR A 33 -4.82 20.10 11.24
CA THR A 33 -3.91 20.18 12.39
C THR A 33 -2.54 20.75 12.04
N ASN A 34 -2.14 20.67 10.77
CA ASN A 34 -0.85 21.14 10.29
C ASN A 34 -1.07 22.30 9.32
N GLU A 35 -0.98 23.53 9.83
CA GLU A 35 -1.14 24.73 9.01
C GLU A 35 -0.21 24.69 7.78
N GLY A 36 -0.80 24.90 6.60
CA GLY A 36 -0.07 24.93 5.33
C GLY A 36 0.26 23.57 4.71
N ARG A 37 -0.02 22.43 5.37
CA ARG A 37 0.20 21.09 4.78
C ARG A 37 -1.09 20.50 4.23
N SER A 38 -0.95 19.69 3.19
CA SER A 38 -2.05 18.88 2.67
C SER A 38 -1.92 17.43 3.12
N GLU A 39 -3.05 16.74 3.29
CA GLU A 39 -3.13 15.37 3.77
C GLU A 39 -3.90 14.49 2.79
N ALA A 40 -3.54 13.21 2.76
CA ALA A 40 -4.28 12.16 2.08
C ALA A 40 -5.01 11.28 3.11
N ALA A 41 -6.26 10.91 2.83
CA ALA A 41 -6.98 9.89 3.57
C ALA A 41 -6.67 8.52 2.96
N VAL A 42 -5.87 7.70 3.65
CA VAL A 42 -5.34 6.44 3.13
C VAL A 42 -5.86 5.25 3.94
N THR A 43 -6.28 4.20 3.25
CA THR A 43 -6.60 2.90 3.85
C THR A 43 -5.69 1.84 3.24
N VAL A 44 -5.11 1.00 4.09
CA VAL A 44 -4.21 -0.09 3.66
C VAL A 44 -4.87 -1.43 3.98
N GLY A 45 -4.77 -2.38 3.05
CA GLY A 45 -5.24 -3.75 3.23
C GLY A 45 -4.15 -4.74 2.84
N VAL A 46 -4.06 -5.84 3.57
CA VAL A 46 -3.15 -6.95 3.27
C VAL A 46 -3.91 -8.27 3.30
N ALA A 47 -3.54 -9.19 2.42
CA ALA A 47 -4.10 -10.53 2.40
C ALA A 47 -3.06 -11.55 1.92
N PRO A 48 -3.15 -12.82 2.37
CA PRO A 48 -2.36 -13.91 1.80
C PRO A 48 -2.79 -14.18 0.35
N ARG A 49 -1.94 -14.88 -0.42
CA ARG A 49 -2.24 -15.25 -1.81
C ARG A 49 -3.53 -16.05 -1.93
N GLU A 50 -3.78 -16.92 -0.96
CA GLU A 50 -4.98 -17.76 -0.91
C GLU A 50 -6.28 -16.94 -0.93
N ALA A 51 -6.31 -15.82 -0.20
CA ALA A 51 -7.48 -14.93 -0.13
C ALA A 51 -7.90 -14.43 -1.51
N VAL A 52 -6.93 -14.04 -2.33
CA VAL A 52 -7.17 -13.51 -3.66
C VAL A 52 -7.51 -14.62 -4.63
N THR A 53 -6.78 -15.74 -4.57
CA THR A 53 -6.97 -16.88 -5.49
C THR A 53 -8.33 -17.55 -5.30
N LYS A 54 -8.82 -17.64 -4.05
CA LYS A 54 -10.15 -18.20 -3.73
C LYS A 54 -11.26 -17.15 -3.77
N GLY A 55 -10.95 -15.88 -4.00
CA GLY A 55 -11.91 -14.77 -3.93
C GLY A 55 -12.52 -14.57 -2.54
N ASN A 56 -11.87 -15.08 -1.48
CA ASN A 56 -12.36 -14.99 -0.12
C ASN A 56 -12.01 -13.62 0.49
N LYS A 57 -13.02 -12.76 0.59
CA LYS A 57 -12.87 -11.39 1.12
C LYS A 57 -12.63 -11.36 2.63
N ASP A 58 -13.01 -12.40 3.36
CA ASP A 58 -12.91 -12.45 4.82
C ASP A 58 -11.47 -12.62 5.32
N LEU A 59 -10.56 -13.01 4.41
CA LEU A 59 -9.13 -13.15 4.69
C LEU A 59 -8.34 -11.84 4.50
N TRP A 60 -9.00 -10.75 4.12
CA TRP A 60 -8.37 -9.43 4.07
C TRP A 60 -8.33 -8.79 5.44
N HIS A 61 -7.13 -8.41 5.88
CA HIS A 61 -6.99 -7.49 7.00
C HIS A 61 -6.93 -6.05 6.48
N TRP A 62 -7.86 -5.21 6.93
CA TRP A 62 -7.90 -3.78 6.61
C TRP A 62 -7.50 -2.96 7.83
N TYR A 63 -6.47 -2.14 7.67
CA TYR A 63 -6.11 -1.14 8.67
C TYR A 63 -7.14 0.00 8.64
N ARG A 64 -7.28 0.70 9.77
CA ARG A 64 -8.13 1.91 9.86
C ARG A 64 -7.63 2.98 8.89
N GLU A 65 -8.54 3.83 8.44
CA GLU A 65 -8.17 4.99 7.61
C GLU A 65 -7.24 5.92 8.41
N VAL A 66 -6.13 6.30 7.79
CA VAL A 66 -5.14 7.21 8.36
C VAL A 66 -5.10 8.49 7.53
N LEU A 67 -4.98 9.62 8.21
CA LEU A 67 -4.76 10.92 7.58
C LEU A 67 -3.27 11.18 7.60
N ALA A 68 -2.64 11.06 6.45
CA ALA A 68 -1.20 11.13 6.32
C ALA A 68 -0.81 12.42 5.59
N PRO A 69 0.05 13.27 6.19
CA PRO A 69 0.52 14.47 5.53
C PRO A 69 1.35 14.11 4.30
N ALA A 70 1.17 14.91 3.24
CA ALA A 70 2.09 14.93 2.12
C ALA A 70 3.30 15.79 2.48
N ASP A 71 4.50 15.33 2.12
CA ASP A 71 5.71 16.14 2.18
C ASP A 71 5.78 17.13 1.00
N ASP A 72 6.88 17.89 0.93
CA ASP A 72 7.10 18.90 -0.10
C ASP A 72 7.24 18.29 -1.51
N ASP A 73 7.60 17.01 -1.60
CA ASP A 73 7.63 16.22 -2.84
C ASP A 73 6.26 15.59 -3.17
N GLY A 74 5.22 15.89 -2.40
CA GLY A 74 3.89 15.32 -2.54
C GLY A 74 3.81 13.84 -2.17
N ARG A 75 4.78 13.29 -1.43
CA ARG A 75 4.78 11.90 -0.99
C ARG A 75 4.10 11.76 0.35
N VAL A 76 3.37 10.67 0.50
CA VAL A 76 2.58 10.37 1.68
C VAL A 76 3.17 9.14 2.37
N THR A 77 3.48 9.27 3.65
CA THR A 77 3.98 8.18 4.50
C THR A 77 2.89 7.76 5.50
N VAL A 78 2.49 6.50 5.43
CA VAL A 78 1.53 5.89 6.34
C VAL A 78 2.25 4.93 7.27
N ALA A 79 2.33 5.29 8.55
CA ALA A 79 2.78 4.38 9.61
C ALA A 79 1.61 3.52 10.08
N LEU A 80 1.81 2.21 10.11
CA LEU A 80 0.82 1.24 10.56
C LEU A 80 1.10 0.81 12.01
N PRO A 81 0.05 0.46 12.76
CA PRO A 81 0.20 0.08 14.16
C PRO A 81 0.93 -1.28 14.27
N GLY A 82 1.64 -1.45 15.39
CA GLY A 82 2.46 -2.64 15.64
C GLY A 82 1.66 -3.90 15.97
N ASP A 83 0.34 -3.81 16.10
CA ASP A 83 -0.59 -4.91 16.37
C ASP A 83 -1.21 -5.49 15.08
N GLY A 84 -0.74 -5.06 13.90
CA GLY A 84 -1.13 -5.63 12.62
C GLY A 84 -0.84 -7.13 12.50
N PRO A 85 -1.51 -7.82 11.56
CA PRO A 85 -1.41 -9.26 11.38
C PRO A 85 0.03 -9.68 11.07
N LEU A 86 0.39 -10.86 11.58
CA LEU A 86 1.60 -11.56 11.20
C LEU A 86 1.37 -12.24 9.85
N LEU A 87 2.24 -11.92 8.91
CA LEU A 87 2.28 -12.48 7.57
C LEU A 87 3.24 -13.67 7.62
N ALA A 88 2.68 -14.85 7.87
CA ALA A 88 3.43 -16.11 7.91
C ALA A 88 3.76 -16.63 6.50
N GLU A 89 2.95 -16.26 5.50
CA GLU A 89 3.20 -16.65 4.12
C GLU A 89 4.37 -15.89 3.49
N SER A 90 5.01 -16.52 2.49
CA SER A 90 6.11 -15.90 1.75
C SER A 90 5.66 -14.88 0.72
N ASP A 91 4.37 -14.75 0.48
CA ASP A 91 3.79 -13.81 -0.47
C ASP A 91 2.34 -13.44 -0.13
N GLY A 92 1.82 -12.44 -0.83
CA GLY A 92 0.45 -11.99 -0.68
C GLY A 92 0.15 -10.77 -1.53
N VAL A 93 -0.94 -10.10 -1.20
CA VAL A 93 -1.36 -8.87 -1.89
C VAL A 93 -1.44 -7.72 -0.89
N LEU A 94 -0.88 -6.59 -1.29
CA LEU A 94 -1.07 -5.30 -0.66
C LEU A 94 -2.08 -4.49 -1.48
N LYS A 95 -2.99 -3.81 -0.79
CA LYS A 95 -3.95 -2.89 -1.40
C LYS A 95 -3.93 -1.56 -0.67
N VAL A 96 -3.91 -0.48 -1.44
CA VAL A 96 -3.90 0.89 -0.92
C VAL A 96 -5.05 1.65 -1.56
N ARG A 97 -5.83 2.34 -0.74
CA ARG A 97 -6.92 3.21 -1.18
C ARG A 97 -6.64 4.62 -0.72
N VAL A 98 -6.64 5.57 -1.64
CA VAL A 98 -6.55 7.00 -1.35
C VAL A 98 -7.90 7.64 -1.64
N ARG A 99 -8.59 8.07 -0.59
CA ARG A 99 -9.91 8.66 -0.69
C ARG A 99 -9.82 10.11 -1.16
N ARG A 100 -10.62 10.46 -2.17
CA ARG A 100 -10.74 11.83 -2.65
C ARG A 100 -11.45 12.72 -1.61
N PRO A 101 -11.05 13.99 -1.47
CA PRO A 101 -11.78 14.96 -0.66
C PRO A 101 -13.25 15.06 -1.11
N ARG A 102 -14.18 15.16 -0.16
CA ARG A 102 -15.60 15.41 -0.47
C ARG A 102 -15.73 16.76 -1.18
N GLY A 103 -16.56 16.83 -2.22
CA GLY A 103 -16.76 18.06 -3.00
C GLY A 103 -15.72 18.29 -4.10
N ALA A 104 -14.68 17.45 -4.21
CA ALA A 104 -13.81 17.45 -5.38
C ALA A 104 -14.60 16.95 -6.60
N SER A 105 -15.15 17.87 -7.40
CA SER A 105 -15.78 17.56 -8.68
C SER A 105 -14.69 17.22 -9.71
N SER A 106 -14.09 16.04 -9.60
CA SER A 106 -13.16 15.57 -10.62
C SER A 106 -13.97 14.87 -11.72
N VAL A 107 -14.49 15.65 -12.67
CA VAL A 107 -14.83 15.08 -13.99
C VAL A 107 -13.49 14.73 -14.64
N ILE A 108 -12.96 13.53 -14.39
CA ILE A 108 -11.80 13.04 -15.16
C ILE A 108 -12.29 12.83 -16.60
N PRO A 109 -11.87 13.63 -17.58
CA PRO A 109 -12.28 13.42 -18.96
C PRO A 109 -11.64 12.12 -19.47
N GLY A 110 -12.39 11.28 -20.20
CA GLY A 110 -11.81 10.15 -20.93
C GLY A 110 -11.82 8.76 -20.26
N LEU A 111 -12.37 8.59 -19.05
CA LEU A 111 -12.60 7.24 -18.49
C LEU A 111 -14.03 6.76 -18.83
N PRO A 112 -14.19 5.73 -19.69
CA PRO A 112 -15.49 5.15 -20.03
C PRO A 112 -16.00 4.32 -18.86
N GLY A 113 -16.86 4.91 -18.04
CA GLY A 113 -17.52 4.22 -16.95
C GLY A 113 -18.70 5.03 -16.44
N LYS A 114 -19.90 4.44 -16.52
CA LYS A 114 -21.15 4.97 -15.96
C LYS A 114 -20.89 5.41 -14.51
N ARG A 115 -20.90 6.72 -14.25
CA ARG A 115 -20.75 7.26 -12.90
C ARG A 115 -22.11 7.37 -12.25
N SER A 116 -22.27 6.65 -11.15
CA SER A 116 -23.25 6.97 -10.13
C SER A 116 -23.06 8.42 -9.72
N VAL A 117 -24.14 9.20 -9.78
CA VAL A 117 -24.17 10.61 -9.39
C VAL A 117 -23.78 10.72 -7.91
N GLY A 118 -22.68 11.42 -7.61
CA GLY A 118 -22.49 11.99 -6.27
C GLY A 118 -21.07 12.06 -5.71
N GLN A 119 -20.17 11.12 -5.99
CA GLN A 119 -18.80 11.14 -5.42
C GLN A 119 -17.76 10.55 -6.38
N PRO A 120 -16.57 11.17 -6.48
CA PRO A 120 -15.49 10.59 -7.28
C PRO A 120 -14.94 9.34 -6.57
N ALA A 121 -14.74 8.25 -7.32
CA ALA A 121 -14.21 7.00 -6.78
C ALA A 121 -12.81 7.21 -6.15
N PRO A 122 -12.48 6.49 -5.06
CA PRO A 122 -11.13 6.53 -4.49
C PRO A 122 -10.11 6.05 -5.52
N LEU A 123 -8.87 6.54 -5.43
CA LEU A 123 -7.77 5.91 -6.13
C LEU A 123 -7.46 4.59 -5.41
N GLU A 124 -7.76 3.47 -6.07
CA GLU A 124 -7.48 2.14 -5.56
C GLU A 124 -6.32 1.53 -6.34
N MET A 125 -5.34 1.01 -5.62
CA MET A 125 -4.20 0.34 -6.21
C MET A 125 -3.85 -0.92 -5.43
N SER A 126 -3.32 -1.92 -6.11
CA SER A 126 -2.82 -3.14 -5.47
C SER A 126 -1.50 -3.60 -6.05
N THR A 127 -0.80 -4.45 -5.31
CA THR A 127 0.39 -5.11 -5.82
C THR A 127 0.60 -6.43 -5.11
N TRP A 128 1.13 -7.39 -5.85
CA TRP A 128 1.64 -8.63 -5.29
C TRP A 128 2.99 -8.39 -4.64
N TRP A 129 3.20 -8.96 -3.46
CA TRP A 129 4.50 -8.98 -2.83
C TRP A 129 4.94 -10.43 -2.63
N SER A 130 6.24 -10.67 -2.72
CA SER A 130 6.86 -11.93 -2.33
C SER A 130 8.18 -11.65 -1.65
N ARG A 131 8.49 -12.41 -0.60
CA ARG A 131 9.73 -12.31 0.15
C ARG A 131 10.97 -12.37 -0.75
N ALA A 132 10.91 -13.14 -1.84
CA ALA A 132 12.00 -13.28 -2.80
C ALA A 132 12.38 -11.95 -3.49
N PHE A 133 11.47 -10.97 -3.53
CA PHE A 133 11.69 -9.66 -4.14
C PHE A 133 11.89 -8.53 -3.11
N LEU A 134 11.86 -8.87 -1.81
CA LEU A 134 12.09 -7.89 -0.76
C LEU A 134 13.59 -7.67 -0.57
N ARG A 135 14.00 -6.41 -0.48
CA ARG A 135 15.38 -6.05 -0.17
C ARG A 135 15.55 -5.92 1.35
N PRO A 136 16.55 -6.57 1.96
CA PRO A 136 16.85 -6.33 3.36
C PRO A 136 17.33 -4.89 3.55
N GLN A 137 16.76 -4.21 4.54
CA GLN A 137 17.17 -2.89 4.99
C GLN A 137 17.45 -2.97 6.49
N ARG A 138 18.70 -2.73 6.89
CA ARG A 138 19.09 -2.71 8.30
C ARG A 138 18.99 -1.29 8.81
N GLU A 139 18.16 -1.09 9.84
CA GLU A 139 18.04 0.18 10.54
C GLU A 139 18.22 -0.09 12.05
N GLY A 140 19.42 0.21 12.55
CA GLY A 140 19.81 -0.14 13.91
C GLY A 140 19.79 -1.65 14.14
N SER A 141 19.04 -2.10 15.17
CA SER A 141 18.89 -3.52 15.53
C SER A 141 17.72 -4.22 14.82
N ARG A 142 16.92 -3.51 14.02
CA ARG A 142 15.75 -4.09 13.35
C ARG A 142 16.10 -4.59 11.96
N SER A 143 15.63 -5.80 11.64
CA SER A 143 15.68 -6.37 10.30
C SER A 143 14.39 -5.97 9.58
N ASN A 144 14.49 -5.01 8.66
CA ASN A 144 13.37 -4.62 7.82
C ASN A 144 13.56 -5.21 6.41
N LEU A 145 12.44 -5.44 5.74
CA LEU A 145 12.36 -5.90 4.36
C LEU A 145 11.57 -4.86 3.57
N VAL A 146 12.13 -4.41 2.45
CA VAL A 146 11.56 -3.32 1.65
C VAL A 146 11.17 -3.82 0.27
N LEU A 147 9.91 -3.55 -0.10
CA LEU A 147 9.43 -3.61 -1.47
C LEU A 147 9.34 -2.19 -2.01
N ASP A 148 9.95 -1.91 -3.15
CA ASP A 148 9.92 -0.58 -3.77
C ASP A 148 9.58 -0.73 -5.25
N LEU A 149 8.38 -0.30 -5.62
CA LEU A 149 7.79 -0.54 -6.93
C LEU A 149 7.55 0.77 -7.67
N PRO A 150 8.00 0.89 -8.92
CA PRO A 150 7.57 1.97 -9.78
C PRO A 150 6.14 1.73 -10.27
N LYS A 151 5.48 2.82 -10.68
CA LYS A 151 4.09 2.86 -11.17
C LYS A 151 3.67 1.70 -12.10
N ALA A 152 4.57 1.25 -12.98
CA ALA A 152 4.29 0.20 -13.96
C ALA A 152 3.95 -1.18 -13.34
N TYR A 153 4.38 -1.46 -12.11
CA TYR A 153 4.13 -2.73 -11.41
C TYR A 153 2.98 -2.64 -10.39
N ILE A 154 2.16 -1.59 -10.47
CA ILE A 154 1.07 -1.33 -9.55
C ILE A 154 -0.26 -1.54 -10.28
N ASP A 155 -1.03 -2.52 -9.82
CA ASP A 155 -2.37 -2.80 -10.31
C ASP A 155 -3.28 -1.60 -10.06
N GLY A 156 -4.05 -1.23 -11.09
CA GLY A 156 -4.90 -0.04 -11.11
C GLY A 156 -4.22 1.21 -11.69
N LEU A 157 -2.90 1.18 -11.90
CA LEU A 157 -2.15 2.28 -12.52
C LEU A 157 -1.55 1.93 -13.89
N GLN A 158 -1.69 0.69 -14.36
CA GLN A 158 -1.09 0.28 -15.64
C GLN A 158 -1.67 1.05 -16.83
N LEU A 159 -3.00 1.20 -16.88
CA LEU A 159 -3.68 1.98 -17.92
C LEU A 159 -3.43 3.49 -17.79
N ASP A 160 -2.92 3.93 -16.64
CA ASP A 160 -2.56 5.33 -16.39
C ASP A 160 -1.12 5.65 -16.82
N MET A 161 -0.37 4.68 -17.37
CA MET A 161 1.01 4.88 -17.80
C MET A 161 1.15 5.78 -19.03
N GLU A 162 0.11 5.89 -19.88
CA GLU A 162 0.17 6.70 -21.10
C GLU A 162 -0.12 8.18 -20.81
N HIS A 163 -1.13 8.44 -19.98
CA HIS A 163 -1.64 9.81 -19.77
C HIS A 163 -1.33 10.38 -18.39
N HIS A 164 -0.87 9.56 -17.44
CA HIS A 164 -0.52 9.96 -16.08
C HIS A 164 -1.62 10.78 -15.36
N ILE A 165 -2.88 10.47 -15.61
CA ILE A 165 -4.03 11.21 -15.08
C ILE A 165 -4.19 10.96 -13.58
N LEU A 166 -4.11 9.70 -13.16
CA LEU A 166 -4.33 9.28 -11.77
C LEU A 166 -3.08 9.52 -10.90
N ALA A 167 -1.90 9.21 -11.44
CA ALA A 167 -0.62 9.34 -10.76
C ALA A 167 0.47 9.89 -11.69
N PRO A 168 1.40 10.73 -11.19
CA PRO A 168 2.56 11.21 -11.96
C PRO A 168 3.44 10.08 -12.52
N PRO A 169 4.25 10.34 -13.56
CA PRO A 169 5.15 9.34 -14.15
C PRO A 169 6.17 8.76 -13.16
N ASN A 170 6.65 9.57 -12.22
CA ASN A 170 7.61 9.17 -11.18
C ASN A 170 6.94 8.62 -9.91
N PHE A 171 5.66 8.25 -9.95
CA PHE A 171 4.97 7.66 -8.82
C PHE A 171 5.63 6.33 -8.42
N ARG A 172 5.83 6.16 -7.10
CA ARG A 172 6.35 4.93 -6.49
C ARG A 172 5.48 4.50 -5.33
N LEU A 173 5.50 3.20 -5.07
CA LEU A 173 4.95 2.57 -3.87
C LEU A 173 6.08 1.83 -3.17
N CYS A 174 6.44 2.27 -1.98
CA CYS A 174 7.44 1.64 -1.14
C CYS A 174 6.80 1.13 0.14
N VAL A 175 7.16 -0.09 0.54
CA VAL A 175 6.49 -0.85 1.60
C VAL A 175 7.57 -1.44 2.48
N THR A 176 7.49 -1.20 3.78
CA THR A 176 8.44 -1.76 4.75
C THR A 176 7.74 -2.80 5.62
N LEU A 177 8.31 -3.99 5.66
CA LEU A 177 7.91 -5.09 6.50
C LEU A 177 8.97 -5.30 7.59
N GLU A 178 8.55 -5.42 8.83
CA GLU A 178 9.39 -5.82 9.97
C GLU A 178 9.48 -7.35 9.97
N GLU A 179 10.71 -7.87 9.95
CA GLU A 179 10.98 -9.30 10.08
C GLU A 179 11.05 -9.67 11.57
N LEU A 180 10.22 -10.62 11.98
CA LEU A 180 10.11 -11.06 13.36
C LEU A 180 10.78 -12.42 13.51
N TRP A 181 11.83 -12.45 14.33
CA TRP A 181 12.54 -13.66 14.69
C TRP A 181 11.99 -14.17 16.01
N HIS A 182 11.44 -15.38 16.02
CA HIS A 182 11.14 -16.07 17.26
C HIS A 182 12.45 -16.62 17.83
N PRO A 183 12.89 -16.18 19.02
CA PRO A 183 13.98 -16.86 19.70
C PRO A 183 13.54 -18.30 19.98
N ARG A 184 14.34 -19.26 19.50
CA ARG A 184 14.15 -20.68 19.76
C ARG A 184 14.36 -21.00 21.23
#